data_AF-A0A1Z9N8Z0-F1
#
_entry.id   AF-A0A1Z9N8Z0-F1
#
_cell.length_a   1.000
_cell.length_b   1.000
_cell.length_c   1.000
_cell.angle_alpha   90.00
_cell.angle_beta   90.00
_cell.angle_gamma   90.00
#
_symmetry.space_group_name_H-M   'P 1'
#
loop_
_entity.id
_entity.type
_entity.pdbx_description
1 polymer ?
#
loop_
_entity_poly.entity_id
_entity_poly.type
_entity_poly.pdbx_seq_one_letter_code
_entity_poly.pdbx_strand_id
1 'polypeptide(L)'
;KDFISWISSDNERTKYKFLLKQYGYESDELKNIPLFTQNMVYYPTNKVRFYVNKENVINSGIIDPVDYDKIENYIDIDLPKSGLYKNQILMLDILSKNDWKRPIYFTGGSYKDSEYIWMKDYLQLDGLVYKLVPIKTPIDENNPYQMGRIEANRMYNIVKKWEWGNSQSSEIYHDPETRKNSISFRNNLHRLSESLIEIGEIEKAEEILDLSLEKMPIDFYGYYTLSEPYINTYYSLKKYDKGYSIYKEIENKYFEYIHYYSSSYNSQSFNVNDNAENIFTYTERLRSLIEDQISSNYKFSEIENSIVRFIENTKIYKDLYGSYDYFSYLISFLEPLYLLNKEKGRLLYEDISLQILERLRLLKASEDSPNQEYIQNLIDDEVTNLKDLLEIISSFENESFLIKEMNKLNKFVY
;
A
#
# COMPACT_ATOMS: atom_id res chain seq x y z
N LYS A 1 1.39 34.41 -16.01
CA LYS A 1 2.30 35.60 -16.02
C LYS A 1 1.74 36.70 -15.14
N ASP A 2 0.47 37.06 -15.30
CA ASP A 2 -0.20 38.10 -14.49
C ASP A 2 -0.14 37.86 -12.99
N PHE A 3 -0.37 36.62 -12.53
CA PHE A 3 -0.22 36.26 -11.13
C PHE A 3 1.17 36.56 -10.57
N ILE A 4 2.23 36.18 -11.30
CA ILE A 4 3.61 36.45 -10.90
C ILE A 4 3.88 37.96 -10.89
N SER A 5 3.46 38.67 -11.94
CA SER A 5 3.58 40.13 -12.02
C SER A 5 2.84 40.84 -10.87
N TRP A 6 1.73 40.29 -10.39
CA TRP A 6 0.99 40.81 -9.24
C TRP A 6 1.76 40.59 -7.94
N ILE A 7 2.18 39.35 -7.66
CA ILE A 7 2.86 39.05 -6.39
C ILE A 7 4.26 39.66 -6.29
N SER A 8 4.90 39.93 -7.43
CA SER A 8 6.19 40.62 -7.50
C SER A 8 6.06 42.15 -7.59
N SER A 9 4.84 42.69 -7.56
CA SER A 9 4.62 44.13 -7.75
C SER A 9 4.87 44.93 -6.48
N ASP A 10 5.53 46.07 -6.64
CA ASP A 10 5.60 47.13 -5.63
C ASP A 10 4.43 48.11 -5.68
N ASN A 11 3.46 47.89 -6.57
CA ASN A 11 2.25 48.70 -6.63
C ASN A 11 1.49 48.63 -5.28
N GLU A 12 1.10 49.77 -4.74
CA GLU A 12 0.37 49.84 -3.47
C GLU A 12 -0.89 48.97 -3.47
N ARG A 13 -1.54 48.80 -4.63
CA ARG A 13 -2.75 47.98 -4.79
C ARG A 13 -2.56 46.50 -4.48
N THR A 14 -1.33 45.99 -4.51
CA THR A 14 -1.07 44.57 -4.20
C THR A 14 -0.83 44.33 -2.72
N LYS A 15 -0.66 45.40 -1.92
CA LYS A 15 -0.35 45.30 -0.50
C LYS A 15 -1.62 45.14 0.32
N TYR A 16 -1.56 44.36 1.40
CA TYR A 16 -2.69 44.10 2.30
C TYR A 16 -3.26 45.39 2.90
N LYS A 17 -2.42 46.40 3.12
CA LYS A 17 -2.83 47.77 3.50
C LYS A 17 -3.89 48.36 2.56
N PHE A 18 -3.79 48.11 1.26
CA PHE A 18 -4.77 48.60 0.29
C PHE A 18 -6.15 47.96 0.51
N LEU A 19 -6.18 46.65 0.76
CA LEU A 19 -7.40 45.91 1.12
C LEU A 19 -8.02 46.43 2.43
N LEU A 20 -7.20 46.63 3.47
CA LEU A 20 -7.67 47.15 4.76
C LEU A 20 -8.35 48.52 4.59
N LYS A 21 -7.74 49.43 3.81
CA LYS A 21 -8.36 50.72 3.48
C LYS A 21 -9.69 50.56 2.73
N GLN A 22 -9.78 49.60 1.80
CA GLN A 22 -11.05 49.33 1.09
C GLN A 22 -12.14 48.78 2.02
N TYR A 23 -11.77 48.07 3.08
CA TYR A 23 -12.70 47.63 4.13
C TYR A 23 -13.03 48.71 5.18
N GLY A 24 -12.52 49.93 5.01
CA GLY A 24 -12.83 51.06 5.88
C GLY A 24 -11.91 51.23 7.09
N TYR A 25 -10.74 50.56 7.11
CA TYR A 25 -9.75 50.81 8.17
C TYR A 25 -9.16 52.21 8.03
N GLU A 26 -9.31 53.01 9.09
CA GLU A 26 -8.81 54.37 9.17
C GLU A 26 -7.32 54.43 9.58
N SER A 27 -6.71 55.59 9.41
CA SER A 27 -5.26 55.77 9.64
C SER A 27 -4.81 55.39 11.06
N ASP A 28 -5.63 55.62 12.08
CA ASP A 28 -5.31 55.28 13.47
C ASP A 28 -5.45 53.79 13.76
N GLU A 29 -6.37 53.10 13.08
CA GLU A 29 -6.52 51.63 13.19
C GLU A 29 -5.36 50.92 12.49
N LEU A 30 -4.94 51.41 11.33
CA LEU A 30 -3.78 50.88 10.61
C LEU A 30 -2.49 50.96 11.43
N LYS A 31 -2.33 51.96 12.31
CA LYS A 31 -1.14 52.07 13.20
C LYS A 31 -1.03 50.89 14.18
N ASN A 32 -2.16 50.26 14.53
CA ASN A 32 -2.18 49.09 15.42
C ASN A 32 -1.82 47.79 14.70
N ILE A 33 -1.72 47.81 13.36
CA ILE A 33 -1.35 46.65 12.55
C ILE A 33 0.15 46.74 12.23
N PRO A 34 0.96 45.69 12.47
CA PRO A 34 2.38 45.70 12.14
C PRO A 34 2.65 46.08 10.67
N LEU A 35 3.67 46.91 10.43
CA LEU A 35 4.08 47.34 9.09
C LEU A 35 4.37 46.16 8.16
N PHE A 36 4.94 45.08 8.69
CA PHE A 36 5.16 43.84 7.93
C PHE A 36 3.84 43.28 7.39
N THR A 37 2.82 43.17 8.23
CA THR A 37 1.48 42.69 7.86
C THR A 37 0.82 43.63 6.85
N GLN A 38 0.93 44.95 7.05
CA GLN A 38 0.42 45.94 6.09
C GLN A 38 1.07 45.79 4.70
N ASN A 39 2.36 45.43 4.66
CA ASN A 39 3.14 45.26 3.43
C ASN A 39 3.09 43.86 2.82
N MET A 40 2.36 42.91 3.43
CA MET A 40 2.14 41.59 2.83
C MET A 40 1.46 41.75 1.47
N VAL A 41 1.88 40.95 0.49
CA VAL A 41 1.21 40.91 -0.81
C VAL A 41 0.10 39.87 -0.74
N TYR A 42 -1.13 40.30 -1.03
CA TYR A 42 -2.26 39.38 -1.14
C TYR A 42 -2.44 38.96 -2.60
N TYR A 43 -3.10 37.83 -2.86
CA TYR A 43 -3.61 37.51 -4.20
C TYR A 43 -5.15 37.49 -4.18
N PRO A 44 -5.82 38.07 -5.19
CA PRO A 44 -7.28 38.24 -5.20
C PRO A 44 -8.04 36.92 -5.39
N THR A 45 -7.39 35.91 -5.96
CA THR A 45 -7.93 34.56 -6.15
C THR A 45 -6.83 33.55 -5.86
N ASN A 46 -7.20 32.44 -5.23
CA ASN A 46 -6.31 31.30 -5.05
C ASN A 46 -6.36 30.31 -6.24
N LYS A 47 -7.26 30.53 -7.21
CA LYS A 47 -7.37 29.71 -8.42
C LYS A 47 -6.50 30.30 -9.53
N VAL A 48 -5.50 29.56 -9.99
CA VAL A 48 -4.54 30.01 -11.00
C VAL A 48 -4.53 29.06 -12.19
N ARG A 49 -4.62 29.63 -13.39
CA ARG A 49 -4.54 28.90 -14.66
C ARG A 49 -3.19 29.11 -15.35
N PHE A 50 -2.56 28.01 -15.75
CA PHE A 50 -1.34 27.97 -16.55
C PHE A 50 -1.66 27.47 -17.95
N TYR A 51 -1.57 28.33 -18.95
CA TYR A 51 -1.73 27.93 -20.35
C TYR A 51 -0.54 27.08 -20.81
N VAL A 52 -0.83 26.03 -21.57
CA VAL A 52 0.18 25.11 -22.10
C VAL A 52 0.58 25.58 -23.49
N ASN A 53 1.87 25.87 -23.68
CA ASN A 53 2.44 26.12 -25.00
C ASN A 53 2.72 24.78 -25.69
N LYS A 54 1.73 24.25 -26.42
CA LYS A 54 1.80 22.94 -27.07
C LYS A 54 2.97 22.80 -28.04
N GLU A 55 3.29 23.86 -28.77
CA GLU A 55 4.43 23.89 -29.69
C GLU A 55 5.75 23.65 -28.94
N ASN A 56 5.98 24.36 -27.82
CA ASN A 56 7.18 24.16 -27.01
C ASN A 56 7.22 22.77 -26.33
N VAL A 57 6.06 22.24 -25.91
CA VAL A 57 5.97 20.88 -25.34
C VAL A 57 6.44 19.83 -26.34
N ILE A 58 5.99 19.96 -27.60
CA ILE A 58 6.39 19.08 -28.71
C ILE A 58 7.88 19.27 -29.03
N ASN A 59 8.32 20.53 -29.21
CA ASN A 59 9.70 20.85 -29.60
C ASN A 59 10.75 20.47 -28.55
N SER A 60 10.38 20.44 -27.26
CA SER A 60 11.28 20.08 -26.16
C SER A 60 11.42 18.57 -25.93
N GLY A 61 10.57 17.74 -26.55
CA GLY A 61 10.59 16.29 -26.37
C GLY A 61 10.17 15.80 -24.97
N ILE A 62 9.45 16.65 -24.22
CA ILE A 62 8.94 16.32 -22.88
C ILE A 62 7.94 15.15 -22.95
N ILE A 63 7.14 15.11 -24.01
CA ILE A 63 6.07 14.14 -24.28
C ILE A 63 6.43 13.30 -25.50
N ASP A 64 6.05 12.03 -25.48
CA ASP A 64 6.20 11.14 -26.63
C ASP A 64 5.16 11.48 -27.71
N PRO A 65 5.51 11.41 -29.02
CA PRO A 65 4.56 11.67 -30.10
C PRO A 65 3.21 10.95 -29.99
N VAL A 66 3.18 9.74 -29.42
CA VAL A 66 1.94 8.96 -29.26
C VAL A 66 0.95 9.58 -28.27
N ASP A 67 1.39 10.52 -27.43
CA ASP A 67 0.59 11.16 -26.40
C ASP A 67 0.29 12.64 -26.71
N TYR A 68 0.59 13.14 -27.91
CA TYR A 68 0.39 14.55 -28.26
C TYR A 68 -1.09 14.98 -28.21
N ASP A 69 -2.01 14.06 -28.48
CA ASP A 69 -3.45 14.28 -28.39
C ASP A 69 -3.94 14.45 -26.93
N LYS A 70 -3.19 13.93 -25.96
CA LYS A 70 -3.48 14.01 -24.52
C LYS A 70 -3.00 15.31 -23.88
N ILE A 71 -2.30 16.18 -24.63
CA ILE A 71 -1.78 17.44 -24.11
C ILE A 71 -2.93 18.42 -23.84
N GLU A 72 -3.07 18.80 -22.57
CA GLU A 72 -4.04 19.78 -22.11
C GLU A 72 -3.79 21.18 -22.68
N ASN A 73 -4.84 21.98 -22.82
CA ASN A 73 -4.69 23.38 -23.24
C ASN A 73 -4.22 24.28 -22.09
N TYR A 74 -4.53 23.89 -20.85
CA TYR A 74 -4.18 24.60 -19.63
C TYR A 74 -4.19 23.67 -18.42
N ILE A 75 -3.51 24.08 -17.36
CA ILE A 75 -3.51 23.44 -16.04
C ILE A 75 -4.06 24.43 -15.03
N ASP A 76 -5.08 24.02 -14.28
CA ASP A 76 -5.60 24.79 -13.16
C ASP A 76 -5.01 24.27 -11.85
N ILE A 77 -4.57 25.19 -10.98
CA ILE A 77 -4.12 24.87 -9.63
C ILE A 77 -4.85 25.72 -8.59
N ASP A 78 -5.09 25.13 -7.43
CA ASP A 78 -5.64 25.80 -6.27
C ASP A 78 -4.52 26.05 -5.24
N LEU A 79 -4.17 27.32 -5.06
CA LEU A 79 -3.21 27.77 -4.07
C LEU A 79 -3.82 27.77 -2.66
N PRO A 80 -2.99 27.68 -1.60
CA PRO A 80 -3.46 27.76 -0.22
C PRO A 80 -4.18 29.09 0.05
N LYS A 81 -5.08 29.11 1.04
CA LYS A 81 -5.71 30.36 1.50
C LYS A 81 -4.90 31.08 2.59
N SER A 82 -4.02 30.36 3.27
CA SER A 82 -3.21 30.85 4.40
C SER A 82 -2.00 31.70 3.96
N GLY A 83 -1.51 31.50 2.74
CA GLY A 83 -0.38 32.25 2.17
C GLY A 83 0.66 31.35 1.49
N LEU A 84 1.60 31.99 0.79
CA LEU A 84 2.69 31.33 0.09
C LEU A 84 4.04 31.69 0.70
N TYR A 85 4.92 30.69 0.84
CA TYR A 85 6.31 30.90 1.24
C TYR A 85 7.19 31.28 0.05
N LYS A 86 8.35 31.88 0.32
CA LYS A 86 9.28 32.37 -0.73
C LYS A 86 9.74 31.28 -1.69
N ASN A 87 9.99 30.07 -1.20
CA ASN A 87 10.35 28.92 -2.04
C ASN A 87 9.22 28.53 -3.00
N GLN A 88 7.96 28.56 -2.55
CA GLN A 88 6.79 28.26 -3.38
C GLN A 88 6.59 29.32 -4.47
N ILE A 89 6.79 30.60 -4.12
CA ILE A 89 6.74 31.72 -5.08
C ILE A 89 7.82 31.56 -6.15
N LEU A 90 9.05 31.19 -5.76
CA LEU A 90 10.15 30.93 -6.69
C LEU A 90 9.81 29.79 -7.67
N MET A 91 9.20 28.70 -7.19
CA MET A 91 8.78 27.58 -8.05
C MET A 91 7.72 28.02 -9.07
N LEU A 92 6.73 28.81 -8.64
CA LEU A 92 5.71 29.37 -9.53
C LEU A 92 6.32 30.33 -10.57
N ASP A 93 7.33 31.13 -10.20
CA ASP A 93 8.04 32.00 -11.14
C ASP A 93 8.80 31.19 -12.20
N ILE A 94 9.59 30.18 -11.78
CA ILE A 94 10.28 29.25 -12.69
C ILE A 94 9.28 28.65 -13.68
N LEU A 95 8.16 28.11 -13.19
CA LEU A 95 7.11 27.54 -14.02
C LEU A 95 6.56 28.56 -15.03
N SER A 96 6.32 29.79 -14.59
CA SER A 96 5.77 30.86 -15.43
C SER A 96 6.71 31.33 -16.55
N LYS A 97 8.03 31.18 -16.36
CA LYS A 97 9.07 31.63 -17.29
C LYS A 97 9.58 30.53 -18.20
N ASN A 98 9.49 29.26 -17.78
CA ASN A 98 9.97 28.12 -18.54
C ASN A 98 9.24 27.96 -19.89
N ASP A 99 7.93 28.25 -19.93
CA ASP A 99 7.09 28.14 -21.14
C ASP A 99 7.24 26.79 -21.86
N TRP A 100 7.41 25.71 -21.10
CA TRP A 100 7.62 24.33 -21.58
C TRP A 100 8.85 24.15 -22.49
N LYS A 101 9.84 25.05 -22.44
CA LYS A 101 11.07 24.93 -23.23
C LYS A 101 12.06 23.91 -22.66
N ARG A 102 11.97 23.63 -21.36
CA ARG A 102 12.79 22.62 -20.66
C ARG A 102 11.90 21.79 -19.74
N PRO A 103 12.22 20.50 -19.53
CA PRO A 103 11.52 19.69 -18.55
C PRO A 103 11.79 20.22 -17.13
N ILE A 104 10.77 20.21 -16.28
CA ILE A 104 10.88 20.47 -14.85
C ILE A 104 10.77 19.13 -14.13
N TYR A 105 11.77 18.82 -13.32
CA TYR A 105 11.83 17.58 -12.54
C TYR A 105 11.78 17.88 -11.04
N PHE A 106 11.10 17.01 -10.31
CA PHE A 106 11.01 17.01 -8.86
C PHE A 106 11.62 15.72 -8.33
N THR A 107 12.34 15.85 -7.22
CA THR A 107 12.73 14.67 -6.43
C THR A 107 11.51 14.11 -5.71
N GLY A 108 11.47 12.80 -5.51
CA GLY A 108 10.52 12.19 -4.58
C GLY A 108 10.83 12.54 -3.11
N GLY A 109 10.04 11.98 -2.19
CA GLY A 109 10.32 12.01 -0.74
C GLY A 109 9.41 12.92 0.10
N SER A 110 8.56 13.73 -0.53
CA SER A 110 7.48 14.45 0.15
C SER A 110 6.18 14.24 -0.61
N TYR A 111 5.06 14.18 0.10
CA TYR A 111 3.72 14.06 -0.50
C TYR A 111 2.93 15.36 -0.45
N LYS A 112 3.54 16.45 0.04
CA LYS A 112 2.91 17.77 0.14
C LYS A 112 2.71 18.37 -1.24
N ASP A 113 1.50 18.85 -1.53
CA ASP A 113 1.14 19.44 -2.83
C ASP A 113 2.07 20.58 -3.25
N SER A 114 2.51 21.40 -2.29
CA SER A 114 3.39 22.53 -2.56
C SER A 114 4.76 22.14 -3.10
N GLU A 115 5.25 20.93 -2.81
CA GLU A 115 6.54 20.42 -3.33
C GLU A 115 6.46 20.06 -4.82
N TYR A 116 5.24 19.91 -5.35
CA TYR A 116 4.95 19.66 -6.76
C TYR A 116 4.17 20.82 -7.41
N ILE A 117 4.25 22.02 -6.84
CA ILE A 117 3.57 23.24 -7.33
C ILE A 117 2.05 23.01 -7.49
N TRP A 118 1.46 22.18 -6.63
CA TRP A 118 0.04 21.79 -6.68
C TRP A 118 -0.38 21.12 -8.00
N MET A 119 0.56 20.46 -8.68
CA MET A 119 0.37 19.79 -9.97
C MET A 119 0.65 18.28 -9.91
N LYS A 120 0.33 17.61 -8.80
CA LYS A 120 0.62 16.16 -8.64
C LYS A 120 -0.08 15.28 -9.70
N ASP A 121 -1.25 15.71 -10.17
CA ASP A 121 -2.00 15.06 -11.27
C ASP A 121 -1.32 15.20 -12.65
N TYR A 122 -0.20 15.93 -12.74
CA TYR A 122 0.49 16.25 -13.99
C TYR A 122 1.93 15.76 -13.95
N LEU A 123 2.20 14.70 -13.18
CA LEU A 123 3.53 14.12 -13.04
C LEU A 123 3.67 12.90 -13.95
N GLN A 124 4.90 12.67 -14.40
CA GLN A 124 5.34 11.42 -15.01
C GLN A 124 6.54 10.90 -14.23
N LEU A 125 6.50 9.65 -13.78
CA LEU A 125 7.63 9.00 -13.15
C LEU A 125 8.66 8.61 -14.22
N ASP A 126 9.86 9.18 -14.11
CA ASP A 126 11.02 8.87 -14.94
C ASP A 126 12.11 8.28 -14.01
N GLY A 127 12.01 6.97 -13.72
CA GLY A 127 12.97 6.27 -12.87
C GLY A 127 12.74 6.53 -11.37
N LEU A 128 13.42 7.53 -10.80
CA LEU A 128 13.30 7.92 -9.38
C LEU A 128 12.82 9.37 -9.20
N VAL A 129 12.60 10.08 -10.30
CA VAL A 129 12.23 11.50 -10.31
C VAL A 129 10.92 11.69 -11.05
N TYR A 130 10.19 12.74 -10.68
CA TYR A 130 8.92 13.10 -11.29
C TYR A 130 9.10 14.25 -12.26
N LYS A 131 8.79 14.04 -13.54
CA LYS A 131 8.76 15.06 -14.58
C LYS A 131 7.39 15.71 -14.63
N LEU A 132 7.32 17.03 -14.66
CA LEU A 132 6.08 17.75 -14.95
C LEU A 132 5.70 17.60 -16.42
N VAL A 133 4.49 17.13 -16.70
CA VAL A 133 3.94 16.92 -18.03
C VAL A 133 2.53 17.52 -18.13
N PRO A 134 2.15 18.16 -19.24
CA PRO A 134 0.81 18.73 -19.41
C PRO A 134 -0.24 17.68 -19.81
N ILE A 135 -0.19 16.50 -19.20
CA ILE A 135 -1.16 15.41 -19.36
C ILE A 135 -1.76 15.15 -17.99
N LYS A 136 -3.08 15.23 -17.87
CA LYS A 136 -3.75 14.97 -16.60
C LYS A 136 -3.83 13.47 -16.36
N THR A 137 -3.28 13.02 -15.24
CA THR A 137 -3.37 11.67 -14.71
C THR A 137 -3.74 11.78 -13.23
N PRO A 138 -5.03 11.66 -12.90
CA PRO A 138 -5.49 11.72 -11.51
C PRO A 138 -4.76 10.69 -10.65
N ILE A 139 -4.41 11.08 -9.43
CA ILE A 139 -3.89 10.13 -8.43
C ILE A 139 -5.00 9.17 -8.04
N ASP A 140 -4.68 7.88 -7.98
CA ASP A 140 -5.60 6.86 -7.48
C ASP A 140 -5.88 7.08 -5.98
N GLU A 141 -7.15 7.25 -5.63
CA GLU A 141 -7.58 7.44 -4.24
C GLU A 141 -7.30 6.20 -3.37
N ASN A 142 -7.26 5.01 -3.97
CA ASN A 142 -6.92 3.77 -3.28
C ASN A 142 -5.40 3.64 -3.04
N ASN A 143 -4.59 4.31 -3.84
CA ASN A 143 -3.13 4.30 -3.72
C ASN A 143 -2.52 5.70 -3.88
N PRO A 144 -2.78 6.62 -2.93
CA PRO A 144 -2.40 8.02 -3.04
C PRO A 144 -0.88 8.23 -3.03
N TYR A 145 -0.11 7.19 -2.68
CA TYR A 145 1.34 7.20 -2.65
C TYR A 145 1.98 6.92 -4.02
N GLN A 146 1.22 6.37 -4.97
CA GLN A 146 1.66 6.18 -6.34
C GLN A 146 1.27 7.40 -7.18
N MET A 147 2.22 8.31 -7.32
CA MET A 147 2.04 9.52 -8.12
C MET A 147 2.63 9.33 -9.53
N GLY A 148 2.07 10.11 -10.45
CA GLY A 148 2.54 10.28 -11.81
C GLY A 148 2.31 9.08 -12.72
N ARG A 149 2.01 9.37 -13.98
CA ARG A 149 1.94 8.36 -15.04
C ARG A 149 3.30 7.73 -15.30
N ILE A 150 3.34 6.59 -15.96
CA ILE A 150 4.56 5.97 -16.46
C ILE A 150 4.49 5.96 -17.99
N GLU A 151 5.54 6.44 -18.65
CA GLU A 151 5.79 6.10 -20.05
C GLU A 151 6.81 4.97 -20.05
N ALA A 152 6.31 3.75 -20.27
CA ALA A 152 7.01 2.52 -19.95
C ALA A 152 8.32 2.37 -20.73
N ASN A 153 8.34 2.71 -22.03
CA ASN A 153 9.53 2.51 -22.85
C ASN A 153 10.65 3.51 -22.50
N ARG A 154 10.32 4.77 -22.24
CA ARG A 154 11.30 5.76 -21.76
C ARG A 154 11.82 5.39 -20.38
N MET A 155 10.95 5.04 -19.44
CA MET A 155 11.38 4.69 -18.09
C MET A 155 12.23 3.42 -18.10
N TYR A 156 11.89 2.42 -18.90
CA TYR A 156 12.75 1.26 -19.19
C TYR A 156 14.14 1.69 -19.67
N ASN A 157 14.22 2.55 -20.69
CA ASN A 157 15.49 3.05 -21.23
C ASN A 157 16.31 3.87 -20.21
N ILE A 158 15.66 4.53 -19.25
CA ILE A 158 16.32 5.23 -18.14
C ILE A 158 16.91 4.22 -17.16
N VAL A 159 16.09 3.25 -16.71
CA VAL A 159 16.51 2.21 -15.76
C VAL A 159 17.66 1.37 -16.29
N LYS A 160 17.64 1.01 -17.59
CA LYS A 160 18.72 0.25 -18.24
C LYS A 160 20.07 0.97 -18.24
N LYS A 161 20.11 2.27 -17.94
CA LYS A 161 21.34 3.07 -17.82
C LYS A 161 21.79 3.28 -16.38
N TRP A 162 21.07 2.75 -15.39
CA TRP A 162 21.47 2.84 -14.00
C TRP A 162 22.71 1.99 -13.72
N GLU A 163 23.58 2.53 -12.88
CA GLU A 163 24.72 1.82 -12.32
C GLU A 163 24.39 1.41 -10.89
N TRP A 164 24.57 0.13 -10.59
CA TRP A 164 24.13 -0.49 -9.33
C TRP A 164 25.27 -0.71 -8.33
N GLY A 165 26.51 -0.43 -8.74
CA GLY A 165 27.70 -0.70 -7.92
C GLY A 165 27.75 -2.18 -7.49
N ASN A 166 27.93 -2.41 -6.19
CA ASN A 166 27.98 -3.72 -5.55
C ASN A 166 26.72 -4.02 -4.72
N SER A 167 25.56 -3.47 -5.10
CA SER A 167 24.30 -3.54 -4.34
C SER A 167 23.87 -4.97 -3.98
N GLN A 168 24.23 -5.95 -4.81
CA GLN A 168 23.91 -7.37 -4.65
C GLN A 168 25.01 -8.20 -3.98
N SER A 169 26.11 -7.58 -3.53
CA SER A 169 27.26 -8.31 -2.98
C SER A 169 27.01 -8.75 -1.54
N SER A 170 27.33 -10.02 -1.24
CA SER A 170 27.40 -10.55 0.14
C SER A 170 28.58 -10.00 0.95
N GLU A 171 29.54 -9.34 0.29
CA GLU A 171 30.78 -8.84 0.91
C GLU A 171 30.60 -7.46 1.55
N ILE A 172 29.38 -6.90 1.52
CA ILE A 172 29.05 -5.63 2.17
C ILE A 172 27.94 -5.81 3.18
N TYR A 173 27.97 -4.96 4.20
CA TYR A 173 26.84 -4.80 5.11
C TYR A 173 25.83 -3.82 4.50
N HIS A 174 24.63 -4.31 4.16
CA HIS A 174 23.51 -3.45 3.80
C HIS A 174 22.95 -2.81 5.08
N ASP A 175 23.34 -1.58 5.33
CA ASP A 175 22.88 -0.82 6.50
C ASP A 175 21.41 -0.39 6.38
N PRO A 176 20.75 0.01 7.48
CA PRO A 176 19.33 0.39 7.47
C PRO A 176 18.95 1.46 6.43
N GLU A 177 19.81 2.45 6.16
CA GLU A 177 19.51 3.49 5.17
C GLU A 177 19.62 2.97 3.74
N THR A 178 20.61 2.12 3.45
CA THR A 178 20.70 1.41 2.16
C THR A 178 19.43 0.59 1.91
N ARG A 179 18.97 -0.16 2.91
CA ARG A 179 17.74 -0.95 2.81
C ARG A 179 16.51 -0.06 2.65
N LYS A 180 16.43 1.05 3.39
CA LYS A 180 15.29 1.98 3.29
C LYS A 180 15.21 2.63 1.92
N ASN A 181 16.35 2.98 1.32
CA ASN A 181 16.39 3.56 -0.01
C ASN A 181 15.89 2.59 -1.09
N SER A 182 16.06 1.27 -0.91
CA SER A 182 15.57 0.28 -1.89
C SER A 182 14.04 0.27 -2.04
N ILE A 183 13.30 0.81 -1.07
CA ILE A 183 11.83 0.89 -1.12
C ILE A 183 11.38 1.62 -2.38
N SER A 184 11.97 2.79 -2.66
CA SER A 184 11.60 3.58 -3.84
C SER A 184 12.01 2.90 -5.14
N PHE A 185 13.17 2.24 -5.17
CA PHE A 185 13.63 1.51 -6.35
C PHE A 185 12.71 0.34 -6.66
N ARG A 186 12.44 -0.54 -5.69
CA ARG A 186 11.57 -1.70 -5.89
C ARG A 186 10.17 -1.30 -6.34
N ASN A 187 9.54 -0.35 -5.64
CA ASN A 187 8.22 0.14 -6.02
C ASN A 187 8.21 0.69 -7.45
N ASN A 188 9.19 1.52 -7.82
CA ASN A 188 9.23 2.12 -9.15
C ASN A 188 9.53 1.10 -10.26
N LEU A 189 10.38 0.10 -9.99
CA LEU A 189 10.65 -0.99 -10.93
C LEU A 189 9.45 -1.91 -11.10
N HIS A 190 8.75 -2.23 -10.02
CA HIS A 190 7.51 -3.00 -10.06
C HIS A 190 6.42 -2.29 -10.88
N ARG A 191 6.15 -1.01 -10.59
CA ARG A 191 5.22 -0.19 -11.39
C ARG A 191 5.61 -0.11 -12.86
N LEU A 192 6.91 -0.04 -13.16
CA LEU A 192 7.41 -0.08 -14.53
C LEU A 192 7.09 -1.43 -15.20
N SER A 193 7.31 -2.55 -14.51
CA SER A 193 6.96 -3.88 -15.02
C SER A 193 5.46 -4.01 -15.29
N GLU A 194 4.60 -3.50 -14.40
CA GLU A 194 3.15 -3.47 -14.62
C GLU A 194 2.78 -2.63 -15.86
N SER A 195 3.33 -1.42 -15.98
CA SER A 195 3.11 -0.56 -17.15
C SER A 195 3.61 -1.19 -18.46
N LEU A 196 4.70 -1.97 -18.41
CA LEU A 196 5.20 -2.72 -19.57
C LEU A 196 4.25 -3.87 -19.95
N ILE A 197 3.66 -4.55 -18.97
CA ILE A 197 2.63 -5.58 -19.20
C ILE A 197 1.40 -4.97 -19.89
N GLU A 198 0.93 -3.82 -19.40
CA GLU A 198 -0.25 -3.13 -19.95
C GLU A 198 -0.10 -2.81 -21.44
N ILE A 199 1.11 -2.48 -21.90
CA ILE A 199 1.41 -2.21 -23.31
C ILE A 199 1.87 -3.45 -24.10
N GLY A 200 1.85 -4.64 -23.48
CA GLY A 200 2.20 -5.91 -24.13
C GLY A 200 3.70 -6.21 -24.24
N GLU A 201 4.56 -5.45 -23.58
CA GLU A 201 6.03 -5.59 -23.60
C GLU A 201 6.50 -6.59 -22.52
N ILE A 202 6.00 -7.83 -22.63
CA ILE A 202 6.14 -8.90 -21.63
C ILE A 202 7.61 -9.23 -21.31
N GLU A 203 8.49 -9.28 -22.31
CA GLU A 203 9.91 -9.59 -22.12
C GLU A 203 10.62 -8.51 -21.30
N LYS A 204 10.36 -7.24 -21.60
CA LYS A 204 10.91 -6.11 -20.83
C LYS A 204 10.37 -6.08 -19.40
N ALA A 205 9.09 -6.42 -19.21
CA ALA A 205 8.49 -6.46 -17.88
C ALA A 205 9.16 -7.50 -16.98
N GLU A 206 9.39 -8.71 -17.51
CA GLU A 206 10.14 -9.77 -16.83
C GLU A 206 11.57 -9.33 -16.52
N GLU A 207 12.26 -8.73 -17.50
CA GLU A 207 13.63 -8.24 -17.33
C GLU A 207 13.75 -7.22 -16.19
N ILE A 208 12.79 -6.32 -16.03
CA ILE A 208 12.79 -5.32 -14.96
C ILE A 208 12.51 -5.94 -13.58
N LEU A 209 11.61 -6.92 -13.50
CA LEU A 209 11.39 -7.67 -12.25
C LEU A 209 12.64 -8.43 -11.83
N ASP A 210 13.24 -9.15 -12.79
CA ASP A 210 14.47 -9.91 -12.58
C ASP A 210 15.61 -8.98 -12.15
N LEU A 211 15.79 -7.84 -12.82
CA LEU A 211 16.80 -6.83 -12.45
C LEU A 211 16.61 -6.33 -11.02
N SER A 212 15.37 -6.05 -10.62
CA SER A 212 15.07 -5.58 -9.27
C SER A 212 15.50 -6.60 -8.20
N LEU A 213 15.23 -7.89 -8.43
CA LEU A 213 15.59 -8.95 -7.49
C LEU A 213 17.09 -9.28 -7.54
N GLU A 214 17.72 -9.23 -8.71
CA GLU A 214 19.16 -9.41 -8.86
C GLU A 214 19.94 -8.32 -8.13
N LYS A 215 19.53 -7.05 -8.29
CA LYS A 215 20.26 -5.90 -7.73
C LYS A 215 19.90 -5.59 -6.29
N MET A 216 18.71 -5.98 -5.86
CA MET A 216 18.26 -5.85 -4.49
C MET A 216 17.68 -7.18 -4.00
N PRO A 217 18.52 -8.20 -3.70
CA PRO A 217 18.07 -9.49 -3.22
C PRO A 217 17.23 -9.38 -1.95
N ILE A 218 16.21 -10.23 -1.81
CA ILE A 218 15.26 -10.17 -0.70
C ILE A 218 15.97 -10.38 0.64
N ASP A 219 16.90 -11.34 0.70
CA ASP A 219 17.71 -11.66 1.88
C ASP A 219 18.53 -10.48 2.42
N PHE A 220 19.03 -9.60 1.54
CA PHE A 220 19.90 -8.49 1.95
C PHE A 220 19.11 -7.23 2.32
N TYR A 221 18.02 -6.98 1.61
CA TYR A 221 17.29 -5.71 1.73
C TYR A 221 16.04 -5.80 2.62
N GLY A 222 15.47 -6.99 2.86
CA GLY A 222 14.25 -7.14 3.66
C GLY A 222 13.04 -6.50 2.97
N TYR A 223 12.19 -5.80 3.72
CA TYR A 223 10.95 -5.16 3.25
C TYR A 223 10.10 -6.08 2.36
N TYR A 224 9.86 -7.30 2.85
CA TYR A 224 9.27 -8.40 2.08
C TYR A 224 7.93 -8.07 1.45
N THR A 225 7.10 -7.27 2.12
CA THR A 225 5.80 -6.80 1.61
C THR A 225 5.90 -6.03 0.28
N LEU A 226 7.06 -5.45 -0.04
CA LEU A 226 7.29 -4.79 -1.34
C LEU A 226 7.64 -5.78 -2.46
N SER A 227 8.04 -6.99 -2.10
CA SER A 227 8.38 -8.07 -3.03
C SER A 227 7.23 -9.06 -3.20
N GLU A 228 6.27 -9.13 -2.28
CA GLU A 228 5.07 -9.97 -2.43
C GLU A 228 4.30 -9.70 -3.74
N PRO A 229 4.05 -8.44 -4.16
CA PRO A 229 3.35 -8.17 -5.43
C PRO A 229 4.06 -8.77 -6.65
N TYR A 230 5.37 -9.01 -6.59
CA TYR A 230 6.13 -9.58 -7.70
C TYR A 230 5.67 -11.00 -8.00
N ILE A 231 5.15 -11.74 -7.01
CA ILE A 231 4.61 -13.09 -7.19
C ILE A 231 3.47 -13.04 -8.21
N ASN A 232 2.49 -12.17 -7.98
CA ASN A 232 1.34 -11.98 -8.86
C ASN A 232 1.76 -11.41 -10.22
N THR A 233 2.70 -10.46 -10.25
CA THR A 233 3.18 -9.92 -11.54
C THR A 233 3.90 -10.99 -12.38
N TYR A 234 4.71 -11.87 -11.77
CA TYR A 234 5.28 -13.03 -12.48
C TYR A 234 4.19 -13.99 -12.95
N TYR A 235 3.12 -14.19 -12.18
CA TYR A 235 1.98 -15.02 -12.61
C TYR A 235 1.24 -14.41 -13.81
N SER A 236 1.04 -13.08 -13.83
CA SER A 236 0.49 -12.37 -14.99
C SER A 236 1.37 -12.51 -16.24
N LEU A 237 2.69 -12.62 -16.06
CA LEU A 237 3.65 -12.91 -17.14
C LEU A 237 3.72 -14.41 -17.53
N LYS A 238 2.91 -15.27 -16.90
CA LYS A 238 2.94 -16.74 -17.03
C LYS A 238 4.27 -17.38 -16.59
N LYS A 239 5.03 -16.70 -15.72
CA LYS A 239 6.30 -17.16 -15.13
C LYS A 239 6.07 -17.74 -13.76
N TYR A 240 5.20 -18.75 -13.68
CA TYR A 240 4.72 -19.29 -12.41
C TYR A 240 5.83 -19.86 -11.52
N ASP A 241 6.84 -20.54 -12.09
CA ASP A 241 7.96 -21.05 -11.29
C ASP A 241 8.77 -19.92 -10.62
N LYS A 242 8.97 -18.79 -11.30
CA LYS A 242 9.64 -17.62 -10.72
C LYS A 242 8.81 -17.01 -9.59
N GLY A 243 7.53 -16.75 -9.82
CA GLY A 243 6.64 -16.22 -8.79
C GLY A 243 6.57 -17.14 -7.56
N TYR A 244 6.48 -18.46 -7.77
CA TYR A 244 6.50 -19.43 -6.67
C TYR A 244 7.83 -19.48 -5.93
N SER A 245 8.96 -19.30 -6.63
CA SER A 245 10.27 -19.20 -5.97
C SER A 245 10.32 -18.01 -5.01
N ILE A 246 9.77 -16.85 -5.41
CA ILE A 246 9.69 -15.66 -4.56
C ILE A 246 8.73 -15.89 -3.39
N TYR A 247 7.58 -16.52 -3.61
CA TYR A 247 6.67 -16.96 -2.54
C TYR A 247 7.43 -17.78 -1.49
N LYS A 248 8.18 -18.80 -1.90
CA LYS A 248 8.94 -19.66 -0.95
C LYS A 248 10.05 -18.91 -0.22
N GLU A 249 10.74 -17.98 -0.90
CA GLU A 249 11.77 -17.14 -0.26
C GLU A 249 11.16 -16.27 0.84
N ILE A 250 10.08 -15.55 0.53
CA ILE A 250 9.38 -14.69 1.50
C ILE A 250 8.74 -15.51 2.61
N GLU A 251 8.08 -16.61 2.29
CA GLU A 251 7.45 -17.52 3.25
C GLU A 251 8.48 -18.03 4.27
N ASN A 252 9.67 -18.44 3.80
CA ASN A 252 10.74 -18.86 4.69
C ASN A 252 11.22 -17.74 5.60
N LYS A 253 11.34 -16.49 5.11
CA LYS A 253 11.68 -15.35 5.95
C LYS A 253 10.63 -15.09 7.02
N TYR A 254 9.35 -15.13 6.68
CA TYR A 254 8.31 -14.99 7.70
C TYR A 254 8.32 -16.12 8.72
N PHE A 255 8.57 -17.36 8.29
CA PHE A 255 8.77 -18.45 9.22
C PHE A 255 9.98 -18.26 10.13
N GLU A 256 11.08 -17.66 9.68
CA GLU A 256 12.23 -17.34 10.54
C GLU A 256 11.82 -16.38 11.68
N TYR A 257 11.07 -15.30 11.36
CA TYR A 257 10.55 -14.39 12.39
C TYR A 257 9.57 -15.08 13.34
N ILE A 258 8.59 -15.81 12.80
CA ILE A 258 7.61 -16.52 13.61
C ILE A 258 8.29 -17.55 14.50
N HIS A 259 9.30 -18.28 14.00
CA HIS A 259 10.05 -19.24 14.79
C HIS A 259 10.87 -18.57 15.90
N TYR A 260 11.51 -17.43 15.62
CA TYR A 260 12.20 -16.66 16.63
C TYR A 260 11.26 -16.25 17.77
N TYR A 261 10.10 -15.69 17.45
CA TYR A 261 9.14 -15.26 18.45
C TYR A 261 8.50 -16.43 19.20
N SER A 262 8.18 -17.54 18.52
CA SER A 262 7.52 -18.69 19.15
C SER A 262 8.46 -19.44 20.08
N SER A 263 9.72 -19.64 19.66
CA SER A 263 10.75 -20.26 20.51
C SER A 263 11.13 -19.37 21.70
N SER A 264 11.02 -18.05 21.56
CA SER A 264 11.30 -17.09 22.64
C SER A 264 10.10 -16.85 23.58
N TYR A 265 8.89 -17.23 23.18
CA TYR A 265 7.63 -16.81 23.82
C TYR A 265 7.58 -17.10 25.33
N ASN A 266 8.07 -18.29 25.74
CA ASN A 266 8.08 -18.71 27.15
C ASN A 266 9.39 -18.37 27.89
N SER A 267 10.32 -17.65 27.25
CA SER A 267 11.59 -17.25 27.88
C SER A 267 11.37 -16.12 28.87
N GLN A 268 11.96 -16.23 30.06
CA GLN A 268 11.90 -15.17 31.09
C GLN A 268 12.50 -13.84 30.62
N SER A 269 13.43 -13.86 29.67
CA SER A 269 14.07 -12.66 29.12
C SER A 269 13.32 -12.04 27.95
N PHE A 270 12.24 -12.67 27.48
CA PHE A 270 11.47 -12.22 26.34
C PHE A 270 10.15 -11.60 26.81
N ASN A 271 9.96 -10.32 26.55
CA ASN A 271 8.71 -9.64 26.86
C ASN A 271 7.74 -9.79 25.68
N VAL A 272 6.70 -10.60 25.87
CA VAL A 272 5.66 -10.82 24.85
C VAL A 272 4.91 -9.52 24.53
N ASN A 273 4.61 -8.68 25.52
CA ASN A 273 3.85 -7.45 25.31
C ASN A 273 4.63 -6.45 24.45
N ASP A 274 5.94 -6.31 24.68
CA ASP A 274 6.80 -5.41 23.89
C ASP A 274 6.94 -5.89 22.42
N ASN A 275 6.70 -7.18 22.16
CA ASN A 275 6.84 -7.79 20.84
C ASN A 275 5.50 -8.17 20.20
N ALA A 276 4.37 -7.89 20.86
CA ALA A 276 3.05 -8.32 20.40
C ALA A 276 2.74 -7.82 18.99
N GLU A 277 3.00 -6.53 18.71
CA GLU A 277 2.80 -5.93 17.39
C GLU A 277 3.57 -6.68 16.28
N ASN A 278 4.81 -7.09 16.55
CA ASN A 278 5.59 -7.84 15.58
C ASN A 278 5.05 -9.27 15.41
N ILE A 279 4.68 -9.94 16.50
CA ILE A 279 4.05 -11.26 16.45
C ILE A 279 2.80 -11.22 15.57
N PHE A 280 1.90 -10.26 15.80
CA PHE A 280 0.71 -10.04 14.98
C PHE A 280 1.08 -9.76 13.53
N THR A 281 1.97 -8.79 13.29
CA THR A 281 2.37 -8.37 11.93
C THR A 281 2.94 -9.51 11.09
N TYR A 282 3.88 -10.29 11.62
CA TYR A 282 4.49 -11.38 10.85
C TYR A 282 3.57 -12.59 10.69
N THR A 283 2.75 -12.88 11.70
CA THR A 283 1.74 -13.96 11.61
C THR A 283 0.71 -13.64 10.53
N GLU A 284 0.16 -12.42 10.53
CA GLU A 284 -0.84 -12.00 9.56
C GLU A 284 -0.28 -11.88 8.14
N ARG A 285 0.95 -11.39 7.98
CA ARG A 285 1.62 -11.36 6.67
C ARG A 285 1.84 -12.76 6.11
N LEU A 286 2.29 -13.71 6.93
CA LEU A 286 2.45 -15.09 6.47
C LEU A 286 1.10 -15.73 6.15
N ARG A 287 0.07 -15.50 6.96
CA ARG A 287 -1.29 -16.00 6.70
C ARG A 287 -1.79 -15.50 5.35
N SER A 288 -1.76 -14.19 5.12
CA SER A 288 -2.16 -13.55 3.86
C SER A 288 -1.36 -14.10 2.66
N LEU A 289 -0.04 -14.26 2.81
CA LEU A 289 0.81 -14.82 1.76
C LEU A 289 0.41 -16.25 1.37
N ILE A 290 0.09 -17.09 2.36
CA ILE A 290 -0.40 -18.46 2.12
C ILE A 290 -1.79 -18.43 1.45
N GLU A 291 -2.69 -17.54 1.88
CA GLU A 291 -4.03 -17.35 1.29
C GLU A 291 -3.96 -16.91 -0.18
N ASP A 292 -3.05 -16.00 -0.51
CA ASP A 292 -2.80 -15.56 -1.88
C ASP A 292 -2.27 -16.72 -2.73
N GLN A 293 -1.35 -17.53 -2.18
CA GLN A 293 -0.82 -18.70 -2.87
C GLN A 293 -1.90 -19.77 -3.10
N ILE A 294 -2.80 -20.00 -2.13
CA ILE A 294 -3.97 -20.86 -2.27
C ILE A 294 -4.84 -20.38 -3.43
N SER A 295 -5.17 -19.09 -3.44
CA SER A 295 -6.00 -18.46 -4.47
C SER A 295 -5.41 -18.56 -5.87
N SER A 296 -4.07 -18.60 -5.99
CA SER A 296 -3.38 -18.78 -7.27
C SER A 296 -3.59 -20.16 -7.90
N ASN A 297 -3.96 -21.18 -7.12
CA ASN A 297 -4.02 -22.61 -7.50
C ASN A 297 -2.69 -23.20 -8.04
N TYR A 298 -1.60 -22.45 -8.07
CA TYR A 298 -0.31 -22.94 -8.56
C TYR A 298 0.42 -23.74 -7.47
N LYS A 299 0.88 -24.95 -7.81
CA LYS A 299 1.50 -25.90 -6.88
C LYS A 299 0.70 -26.11 -5.59
N PHE A 300 -0.63 -26.13 -5.71
CA PHE A 300 -1.56 -26.25 -4.58
C PHE A 300 -1.25 -27.44 -3.66
N SER A 301 -0.79 -28.57 -4.21
CA SER A 301 -0.37 -29.75 -3.43
C SER A 301 0.77 -29.49 -2.44
N GLU A 302 1.63 -28.51 -2.68
CA GLU A 302 2.77 -28.17 -1.80
C GLU A 302 2.35 -27.28 -0.61
N ILE A 303 1.16 -26.67 -0.67
CA ILE A 303 0.67 -25.72 0.34
C ILE A 303 0.30 -26.41 1.67
N GLU A 304 0.00 -27.72 1.65
CA GLU A 304 -0.31 -28.49 2.86
C GLU A 304 0.77 -28.29 3.93
N ASN A 305 2.04 -28.35 3.52
CA ASN A 305 3.17 -28.19 4.42
C ASN A 305 3.26 -26.77 5.00
N SER A 306 2.94 -25.76 4.18
CA SER A 306 2.92 -24.35 4.60
C SER A 306 1.85 -24.10 5.66
N ILE A 307 0.63 -24.60 5.44
CA ILE A 307 -0.47 -24.46 6.39
C ILE A 307 -0.15 -25.19 7.71
N VAL A 308 0.32 -26.44 7.62
CA VAL A 308 0.65 -27.24 8.82
C VAL A 308 1.75 -26.56 9.64
N ARG A 309 2.83 -26.14 8.97
CA ARG A 309 3.93 -25.43 9.62
C ARG A 309 3.46 -24.10 10.23
N PHE A 310 2.55 -23.39 9.57
CA PHE A 310 1.93 -22.17 10.12
C PHE A 310 1.21 -22.46 11.42
N ILE A 311 0.29 -23.43 11.43
CA ILE A 311 -0.49 -23.79 12.62
C ILE A 311 0.44 -24.23 13.75
N GLU A 312 1.41 -25.11 13.47
CA GLU A 312 2.36 -25.61 14.46
C GLU A 312 3.19 -24.49 15.13
N ASN A 313 3.70 -23.54 14.34
CA ASN A 313 4.57 -22.48 14.85
C ASN A 313 3.81 -21.30 15.50
N THR A 314 2.52 -21.15 15.20
CA THR A 314 1.69 -20.05 15.73
C THR A 314 0.76 -20.49 16.88
N LYS A 315 0.59 -21.80 17.11
CA LYS A 315 -0.28 -22.36 18.16
C LYS A 315 0.01 -21.82 19.56
N ILE A 316 1.27 -21.45 19.83
CA ILE A 316 1.69 -20.86 21.11
C ILE A 316 1.12 -19.45 21.33
N TYR A 317 0.70 -18.76 20.27
CA TYR A 317 0.15 -17.41 20.38
C TYR A 317 -1.33 -17.38 20.76
N LYS A 318 -1.99 -18.53 20.96
CA LYS A 318 -3.39 -18.59 21.40
C LYS A 318 -3.68 -17.77 22.64
N ASP A 319 -2.73 -17.69 23.58
CA ASP A 319 -2.90 -16.91 24.81
C ASP A 319 -2.78 -15.40 24.55
N LEU A 320 -2.05 -15.01 23.49
CA LEU A 320 -1.94 -13.61 23.07
C LEU A 320 -3.17 -13.13 22.28
N TYR A 321 -3.69 -13.98 21.38
CA TYR A 321 -4.86 -13.65 20.56
C TYR A 321 -6.19 -13.86 21.30
N GLY A 322 -6.23 -14.81 22.24
CA GLY A 322 -7.45 -15.48 22.64
C GLY A 322 -7.68 -16.73 21.77
N SER A 323 -8.01 -17.86 22.42
CA SER A 323 -8.16 -19.14 21.71
C SER A 323 -9.24 -19.09 20.63
N TYR A 324 -10.38 -18.42 20.90
CA TYR A 324 -11.43 -18.24 19.92
C TYR A 324 -10.92 -17.50 18.69
N ASP A 325 -10.38 -16.29 18.87
CA ASP A 325 -9.92 -15.44 17.76
C ASP A 325 -8.82 -16.12 16.96
N TYR A 326 -7.84 -16.75 17.63
CA TYR A 326 -6.77 -17.51 16.96
C TYR A 326 -7.33 -18.57 16.01
N PHE A 327 -8.29 -19.38 16.46
CA PHE A 327 -8.84 -20.45 15.64
C PHE A 327 -9.79 -19.93 14.55
N SER A 328 -10.51 -18.82 14.80
CA SER A 328 -11.29 -18.15 13.77
C SER A 328 -10.42 -17.68 12.60
N TYR A 329 -9.20 -17.20 12.86
CA TYR A 329 -8.26 -16.84 11.79
C TYR A 329 -7.79 -18.02 10.93
N LEU A 330 -7.93 -19.26 11.40
CA LEU A 330 -7.54 -20.46 10.66
C LEU A 330 -8.65 -21.02 9.76
N ILE A 331 -9.86 -20.46 9.79
CA ILE A 331 -11.00 -20.96 9.00
C ILE A 331 -10.69 -20.97 7.51
N SER A 332 -9.95 -19.97 7.00
CA SER A 332 -9.54 -19.89 5.58
C SER A 332 -8.67 -21.07 5.12
N PHE A 333 -8.01 -21.76 6.05
CA PHE A 333 -7.20 -22.95 5.75
C PHE A 333 -7.98 -24.26 5.82
N LEU A 334 -9.24 -24.23 6.28
CA LEU A 334 -10.03 -25.42 6.52
C LEU A 334 -10.32 -26.20 5.23
N GLU A 335 -10.96 -25.55 4.26
CA GLU A 335 -11.27 -26.17 2.96
C GLU A 335 -10.00 -26.60 2.21
N PRO A 336 -8.95 -25.77 2.10
CA PRO A 336 -7.69 -26.18 1.48
C PRO A 336 -7.08 -27.43 2.13
N LEU A 337 -7.07 -27.51 3.46
CA LEU A 337 -6.57 -28.71 4.15
C LEU A 337 -7.44 -29.93 3.91
N TYR A 338 -8.76 -29.80 3.83
CA TYR A 338 -9.64 -30.93 3.51
C TYR A 338 -9.39 -31.48 2.09
N LEU A 339 -9.16 -30.59 1.12
CA LEU A 339 -8.80 -30.94 -0.25
C LEU A 339 -7.45 -31.68 -0.34
N LEU A 340 -6.47 -31.26 0.48
CA LEU A 340 -5.11 -31.78 0.45
C LEU A 340 -4.92 -33.02 1.33
N ASN A 341 -5.43 -32.96 2.56
CA ASN A 341 -5.29 -33.97 3.59
C ASN A 341 -6.48 -33.94 4.55
N LYS A 342 -7.48 -34.77 4.24
CA LYS A 342 -8.73 -34.89 4.99
C LYS A 342 -8.53 -35.09 6.50
N GLU A 343 -7.53 -35.85 6.94
CA GLU A 343 -7.29 -36.07 8.38
C GLU A 343 -6.88 -34.78 9.08
N LYS A 344 -5.98 -34.01 8.48
CA LYS A 344 -5.54 -32.71 9.02
C LYS A 344 -6.65 -31.66 8.95
N GLY A 345 -7.42 -31.64 7.85
CA GLY A 345 -8.61 -30.79 7.74
C GLY A 345 -9.61 -31.07 8.86
N ARG A 346 -9.86 -32.35 9.17
CA ARG A 346 -10.73 -32.75 10.28
C ARG A 346 -10.20 -32.30 11.64
N LEU A 347 -8.90 -32.45 11.90
CA LEU A 347 -8.31 -31.98 13.16
C LEU A 347 -8.48 -30.47 13.32
N LEU A 348 -8.30 -29.69 12.26
CA LEU A 348 -8.52 -28.24 12.31
C LEU A 348 -10.01 -27.92 12.53
N TYR A 349 -10.93 -28.60 11.85
CA TYR A 349 -12.37 -28.44 12.08
C TYR A 349 -12.75 -28.70 13.54
N GLU A 350 -12.25 -29.79 14.14
CA GLU A 350 -12.54 -30.14 15.53
C GLU A 350 -12.03 -29.06 16.49
N ASP A 351 -10.84 -28.54 16.25
CA ASP A 351 -10.23 -27.45 17.02
C ASP A 351 -11.05 -26.13 16.94
N ILE A 352 -11.49 -25.73 15.74
CA ILE A 352 -12.30 -24.52 15.51
C ILE A 352 -13.71 -24.68 16.10
N SER A 353 -14.39 -25.77 15.75
CA SER A 353 -15.76 -26.05 16.22
C SER A 353 -15.84 -26.13 17.74
N LEU A 354 -14.80 -26.64 18.41
CA LEU A 354 -14.72 -26.64 19.87
C LEU A 354 -14.78 -25.22 20.46
N GLN A 355 -14.09 -24.24 19.86
CA GLN A 355 -14.11 -22.87 20.37
C GLN A 355 -15.50 -22.23 20.26
N ILE A 356 -16.17 -22.42 19.11
CA ILE A 356 -17.53 -21.93 18.88
C ILE A 356 -18.51 -22.59 19.86
N LEU A 357 -18.41 -23.92 20.05
CA LEU A 357 -19.26 -24.66 20.98
C LEU A 357 -19.07 -24.21 22.43
N GLU A 358 -17.84 -23.96 22.87
CA GLU A 358 -17.58 -23.46 24.23
C GLU A 358 -18.10 -22.02 24.40
N ARG A 359 -17.96 -21.15 23.38
CA ARG A 359 -18.54 -19.81 23.40
C ARG A 359 -20.08 -19.84 23.46
N LEU A 360 -20.73 -20.69 22.67
CA LEU A 360 -22.18 -20.93 22.73
C LEU A 360 -22.62 -21.38 24.12
N ARG A 361 -21.85 -22.25 24.77
CA ARG A 361 -22.11 -22.74 26.12
C ARG A 361 -22.10 -21.61 27.16
N LEU A 362 -21.12 -20.71 27.06
CA LEU A 362 -21.00 -19.55 27.94
C LEU A 362 -22.15 -18.54 27.73
N LEU A 363 -22.52 -18.30 26.46
CA LEU A 363 -23.63 -17.42 26.12
C LEU A 363 -24.97 -17.96 26.63
N LYS A 364 -25.25 -19.25 26.41
CA LYS A 364 -26.45 -19.91 26.96
C LYS A 364 -26.52 -19.89 28.48
N ALA A 365 -25.38 -20.06 29.16
CA ALA A 365 -25.34 -19.95 30.62
C ALA A 365 -25.67 -18.52 31.13
N SER A 366 -25.66 -17.52 30.24
CA SER A 366 -25.88 -16.10 30.54
C SER A 366 -27.23 -15.58 30.04
N GLU A 367 -28.12 -16.46 29.57
CA GLU A 367 -29.40 -16.13 28.92
C GLU A 367 -30.40 -15.44 29.87
N ASP A 368 -30.28 -15.68 31.19
CA ASP A 368 -31.10 -15.04 32.23
C ASP A 368 -30.58 -13.64 32.66
N SER A 369 -29.63 -13.06 31.92
CA SER A 369 -29.06 -11.74 32.22
C SER A 369 -29.95 -10.57 31.78
N PRO A 370 -29.80 -9.34 32.33
CA PRO A 370 -30.63 -8.19 31.94
C PRO A 370 -30.56 -7.81 30.45
N ASN A 371 -29.59 -8.34 29.71
CA ASN A 371 -29.30 -8.03 28.31
C ASN A 371 -29.71 -9.19 27.37
N GLN A 372 -30.85 -9.83 27.62
CA GLN A 372 -31.29 -11.05 26.91
C GLN A 372 -31.25 -10.93 25.39
N GLU A 373 -31.78 -9.83 24.83
CA GLU A 373 -31.81 -9.59 23.38
C GLU A 373 -30.40 -9.56 22.77
N TYR A 374 -29.45 -8.91 23.46
CA TYR A 374 -28.06 -8.86 23.01
C TYR A 374 -27.39 -10.24 23.05
N ILE A 375 -27.59 -10.99 24.14
CA ILE A 375 -27.05 -12.36 24.27
C ILE A 375 -27.65 -13.28 23.22
N GLN A 376 -28.95 -13.17 22.92
CA GLN A 376 -29.60 -13.95 21.88
C GLN A 376 -29.01 -13.68 20.49
N ASN A 377 -28.77 -12.41 20.15
CA ASN A 377 -28.13 -12.07 18.88
C ASN A 377 -26.73 -12.71 18.77
N LEU A 378 -25.94 -12.70 19.85
CA LEU A 378 -24.64 -13.37 19.86
C LEU A 378 -24.74 -14.90 19.72
N ILE A 379 -25.77 -15.52 20.31
CA ILE A 379 -26.02 -16.96 20.13
C ILE A 379 -26.37 -17.26 18.67
N ASP A 380 -27.23 -16.45 18.06
CA ASP A 380 -27.65 -16.60 16.66
C ASP A 380 -26.46 -16.45 15.69
N ASP A 381 -25.56 -15.50 15.97
CA ASP A 381 -24.30 -15.32 15.23
C ASP A 381 -23.41 -16.58 15.33
N GLU A 382 -23.19 -17.11 16.55
CA GLU A 382 -22.36 -18.30 16.74
C GLU A 382 -22.97 -19.59 16.16
N VAL A 383 -24.30 -19.71 16.22
CA VAL A 383 -25.04 -20.77 15.53
C VAL A 383 -24.83 -20.69 14.02
N THR A 384 -24.83 -19.47 13.47
CA THR A 384 -24.56 -19.23 12.05
C THR A 384 -23.12 -19.61 11.70
N ASN A 385 -22.13 -19.16 12.47
CA ASN A 385 -20.73 -19.55 12.28
C ASN A 385 -20.54 -21.08 12.25
N LEU A 386 -21.19 -21.81 13.16
CA LEU A 386 -21.08 -23.28 13.19
C LEU A 386 -21.76 -23.95 11.99
N LYS A 387 -22.86 -23.37 11.48
CA LYS A 387 -23.51 -23.85 10.25
C LYS A 387 -22.60 -23.64 9.03
N ASP A 388 -21.98 -22.47 8.93
CA ASP A 388 -21.05 -22.16 7.84
C ASP A 388 -19.85 -23.11 7.85
N LEU A 389 -19.32 -23.47 9.03
CA LEU A 389 -18.27 -24.49 9.15
C LEU A 389 -18.74 -25.88 8.69
N LEU A 390 -19.96 -26.27 9.04
CA LEU A 390 -20.54 -27.54 8.61
C LEU A 390 -20.74 -27.57 7.09
N GLU A 391 -21.11 -26.45 6.49
CA GLU A 391 -21.25 -26.31 5.05
C GLU A 391 -19.90 -26.52 4.36
N ILE A 392 -18.82 -25.89 4.86
CA ILE A 392 -17.46 -26.07 4.33
C ILE A 392 -17.08 -27.55 4.30
N ILE A 393 -17.32 -28.30 5.38
CA ILE A 393 -16.90 -29.70 5.47
C ILE A 393 -17.87 -30.71 4.81
N SER A 394 -19.06 -30.26 4.42
CA SER A 394 -20.17 -31.12 3.97
C SER A 394 -19.84 -31.97 2.75
N SER A 395 -19.02 -31.44 1.84
CA SER A 395 -18.58 -32.11 0.62
C SER A 395 -17.44 -33.11 0.86
N PHE A 396 -16.77 -33.02 2.01
CA PHE A 396 -15.58 -33.80 2.34
C PHE A 396 -15.84 -34.93 3.34
N GLU A 397 -16.88 -34.81 4.17
CA GLU A 397 -17.20 -35.75 5.23
C GLU A 397 -18.36 -36.70 4.90
N ASN A 398 -18.42 -37.83 5.61
CA ASN A 398 -19.52 -38.76 5.44
C ASN A 398 -20.75 -38.31 6.24
N GLU A 399 -21.91 -38.79 5.81
CA GLU A 399 -23.20 -38.44 6.43
C GLU A 399 -23.22 -38.72 7.94
N SER A 400 -22.60 -39.82 8.38
CA SER A 400 -22.58 -40.18 9.81
C SER A 400 -21.78 -39.19 10.66
N PHE A 401 -20.67 -38.67 10.16
CA PHE A 401 -19.90 -37.61 10.80
C PHE A 401 -20.71 -36.30 10.83
N LEU A 402 -21.28 -35.90 9.70
CA LEU A 402 -22.07 -34.67 9.61
C LEU A 402 -23.30 -34.69 10.53
N ILE A 403 -24.02 -35.82 10.62
CA ILE A 403 -25.13 -35.98 11.56
C ILE A 403 -24.66 -35.84 13.00
N LYS A 404 -23.51 -36.43 13.36
CA LYS A 404 -22.94 -36.33 14.71
C LYS A 404 -22.63 -34.87 15.06
N GLU A 405 -22.04 -34.11 14.15
CA GLU A 405 -21.70 -32.71 14.37
C GLU A 405 -22.94 -31.80 14.40
N MET A 406 -23.90 -32.02 13.51
CA MET A 406 -25.18 -31.31 13.51
C MET A 406 -25.99 -31.56 14.80
N ASN A 407 -25.89 -32.76 15.37
CA ASN A 407 -26.46 -33.06 16.69
C ASN A 407 -25.79 -32.29 17.84
N LYS A 408 -24.53 -31.85 17.71
CA LYS A 408 -23.92 -30.95 18.69
C LYS A 408 -24.57 -29.57 18.61
N LEU A 409 -24.76 -29.04 17.40
CA LEU A 409 -25.42 -27.76 17.16
C LEU A 409 -26.87 -27.76 17.66
N ASN A 410 -27.62 -28.83 17.40
CA ASN A 410 -29.05 -28.92 17.79
C ASN A 410 -29.28 -28.79 19.30
N LYS A 411 -28.28 -29.07 20.16
CA LYS A 411 -28.37 -28.83 21.62
C LYS A 411 -28.38 -27.35 21.99
N PHE A 412 -28.03 -26.48 21.05
CA PHE A 412 -27.98 -25.03 21.24
C PHE A 412 -29.14 -24.30 20.55
N VAL A 413 -29.78 -24.91 19.54
CA VAL A 413 -30.91 -24.31 18.81
C VAL A 413 -32.27 -24.69 19.42
N TYR A 414 -32.36 -25.88 20.03
CA TYR A 414 -33.52 -26.39 20.78
C TYR A 414 -33.14 -26.59 22.24
#